data_AF-A0A178Y8K9-F1
#
_entry.id   AF-A0A178Y8K9-F1
#
_cell.length_a   1.000
_cell.length_b   1.000
_cell.length_c   1.000
_cell.angle_alpha   90.00
_cell.angle_beta   90.00
_cell.angle_gamma   90.00
#
_symmetry.space_group_name_H-M   'P 1'
#
loop_
_entity.id
_entity.type
_entity.pdbx_description
1 polymer ?
#
loop_
_entity_poly.entity_id
_entity_poly.type
_entity_poly.pdbx_seq_one_letter_code
_entity_poly.pdbx_strand_id
1 'polypeptide(L)'
;MAADILIRFLRAGLVNVGGDDAKLERLKETASDLATSLKKSPSKAAAFALIAFDPEAPTEDPIVAEALEALQSRWATYVNTFSGTPITVIRAVLLEALAQAAAEEDSVGVSFVASARNALPFMEAGHERGIWSDVITDVEHRIDARAEAEWATPESITIPALTLPTLEPITITSTPTTINKANLASRIDAAVGPNNAAGQATNGNQYWPNQGQHWAQQFAPKLTDLLAEALTAVAKGNGIAPVDLSAPLNSLTQAMSAYVEVTLKTVSGATAGLQRRTNLIWWKESLFSPSARASYRGLPAATAAALMAFDLHQQVPTFSPASVAAFLHEAVLVLPALDPKQGHSIRDLIDEAIASPELATLRDAAKRLVAESGGRGPVLGLLGYDSRQSLPQDTKFREKVGVPATAQLTMPEWATWLFRELQAARAAKELAETKKRGRKP
;
A
#
# COMPACT_ATOMS: atom_id res chain seq x y z
N MET A 1 11.48 5.88 -21.09
CA MET A 1 12.25 6.75 -20.18
C MET A 1 12.14 8.15 -20.75
N ALA A 2 11.34 9.02 -20.13
CA ALA A 2 11.27 10.41 -20.52
C ALA A 2 12.70 10.97 -20.54
N ALA A 3 13.08 11.61 -21.64
CA ALA A 3 14.38 12.26 -21.75
C ALA A 3 14.57 13.24 -20.59
N ASP A 4 15.77 13.23 -20.00
CA ASP A 4 16.27 14.12 -18.94
C ASP A 4 15.68 15.53 -19.04
N ILE A 5 14.77 15.88 -18.12
CA ILE A 5 13.95 17.09 -18.20
C ILE A 5 14.85 18.32 -18.11
N LEU A 6 15.90 18.28 -17.31
CA LEU A 6 16.89 19.35 -17.20
C LEU A 6 17.59 19.61 -18.54
N ILE A 7 17.96 18.56 -19.28
CA ILE A 7 18.52 18.71 -20.64
C ILE A 7 17.50 19.35 -21.59
N ARG A 8 16.21 19.02 -21.46
CA ARG A 8 15.16 19.64 -22.31
C ARG A 8 15.00 21.13 -22.00
N PHE A 9 15.07 21.53 -20.73
CA PHE A 9 15.08 22.94 -20.32
C PHE A 9 16.32 23.69 -20.84
N LEU A 10 17.50 23.06 -20.82
CA LEU A 10 18.72 23.62 -21.42
C LEU A 10 18.57 23.79 -22.94
N ARG A 11 18.06 22.78 -23.65
CA ARG A 11 17.85 22.82 -25.11
C ARG A 11 16.82 23.86 -25.53
N ALA A 12 15.81 24.10 -24.71
CA ALA A 12 14.82 25.15 -24.92
C ALA A 12 15.33 26.55 -24.57
N GLY A 13 16.59 26.67 -24.08
CA GLY A 13 17.17 27.95 -23.67
C GLY A 13 16.56 28.54 -22.39
N LEU A 14 15.78 27.75 -21.64
CA LEU A 14 15.08 28.18 -20.44
C LEU A 14 16.01 28.21 -19.21
N VAL A 15 16.99 27.32 -19.19
CA VAL A 15 18.06 27.27 -18.20
C VAL A 15 19.39 27.44 -18.91
N ASN A 16 20.33 28.16 -18.29
CA ASN A 16 21.69 28.28 -18.78
C ASN A 16 22.68 28.00 -17.63
N VAL A 17 23.47 26.94 -17.77
CA VAL A 17 24.54 26.58 -16.84
C VAL A 17 25.93 26.96 -17.36
N GLY A 18 26.03 27.66 -18.50
CA GLY A 18 27.29 28.13 -19.08
C GLY A 18 28.14 27.03 -19.70
N GLY A 19 27.53 25.94 -20.18
CA GLY A 19 28.23 24.85 -20.87
C GLY A 19 29.11 23.96 -19.96
N ASP A 20 28.88 24.00 -18.65
CA ASP A 20 29.63 23.22 -17.67
C ASP A 20 28.79 22.03 -17.18
N ASP A 21 29.15 20.83 -17.64
CA ASP A 21 28.48 19.58 -17.30
C ASP A 21 28.48 19.31 -15.78
N ALA A 22 29.47 19.79 -15.04
CA ALA A 22 29.50 19.63 -13.58
C ALA A 22 28.38 20.42 -12.90
N LYS A 23 27.96 21.55 -13.47
CA LYS A 23 26.80 22.32 -12.96
C LYS A 23 25.49 21.62 -13.28
N LEU A 24 25.37 21.01 -14.47
CA LEU A 24 24.21 20.18 -14.80
C LEU A 24 24.10 18.99 -13.84
N GLU A 25 25.22 18.32 -13.55
CA GLU A 25 25.23 17.19 -12.62
C GLU A 25 24.76 17.60 -11.22
N ARG A 26 25.18 18.78 -10.73
CA ARG A 26 24.68 19.32 -9.45
C ARG A 26 23.16 19.52 -9.46
N LEU A 27 22.57 19.99 -10.57
CA LEU A 27 21.11 20.12 -10.68
C LEU A 27 20.41 18.75 -10.63
N LYS A 28 21.00 17.72 -11.25
CA LYS A 28 20.49 16.34 -11.21
C LYS A 28 20.55 15.76 -9.80
N GLU A 29 21.67 15.96 -9.10
CA GLU A 29 21.81 15.54 -7.71
C GLU A 29 20.78 16.24 -6.81
N THR A 30 20.54 17.55 -7.01
CA THR A 30 19.49 18.28 -6.29
C THR A 30 18.10 17.70 -6.58
N ALA A 31 17.80 17.40 -7.85
CA ALA A 31 16.52 16.78 -8.21
C ALA A 31 16.34 15.41 -7.55
N SER A 32 17.40 14.59 -7.49
CA SER A 32 17.39 13.28 -6.83
C SER A 32 17.19 13.38 -5.31
N ASP A 33 17.81 14.38 -4.67
CA ASP A 33 17.59 14.64 -3.23
C ASP A 33 16.14 15.06 -2.95
N LEU A 34 15.59 15.94 -3.79
CA LEU A 34 14.20 16.39 -3.68
C LEU A 34 13.22 15.25 -3.99
N ALA A 35 13.51 14.40 -4.97
CA ALA A 35 12.72 13.19 -5.26
C ALA A 35 12.70 12.27 -4.02
N THR A 36 13.85 12.09 -3.37
CA THR A 36 13.96 11.31 -2.13
C THR A 36 13.18 11.95 -0.97
N SER A 37 13.23 13.28 -0.82
CA SER A 37 12.41 14.02 0.15
C SER A 37 10.91 13.81 -0.12
N LEU A 38 10.51 13.87 -1.40
CA LEU A 38 9.14 13.71 -1.82
C LEU A 38 8.60 12.30 -1.54
N LYS A 39 9.41 11.27 -1.78
CA LYS A 39 9.08 9.88 -1.42
C LYS A 39 8.87 9.72 0.09
N LYS A 40 9.57 10.49 0.93
CA LYS A 40 9.38 10.50 2.39
C LYS A 40 8.15 11.30 2.83
N SER A 41 7.80 12.34 2.08
CA SER A 41 6.74 13.29 2.37
C SER A 41 5.82 13.51 1.17
N PRO A 42 5.05 12.49 0.74
CA PRO A 42 4.28 12.53 -0.52
C PRO A 42 3.16 13.58 -0.53
N SER A 43 2.74 14.07 0.64
CA SER A 43 1.76 15.17 0.75
C SER A 43 2.24 16.49 0.12
N LYS A 44 3.55 16.64 -0.12
CA LYS A 44 4.11 17.82 -0.80
C LYS A 44 3.98 17.76 -2.33
N ALA A 45 3.59 16.62 -2.91
CA ALA A 45 3.61 16.42 -4.36
C ALA A 45 2.74 17.42 -5.12
N ALA A 46 1.56 17.75 -4.60
CA ALA A 46 0.70 18.77 -5.20
C ALA A 46 1.35 20.16 -5.17
N ALA A 47 1.93 20.57 -4.04
CA ALA A 47 2.61 21.87 -3.91
C ALA A 47 3.85 21.96 -4.82
N PHE A 48 4.65 20.90 -4.88
CA PHE A 48 5.78 20.79 -5.81
C PHE A 48 5.33 20.96 -7.26
N ALA A 49 4.26 20.27 -7.66
CA ALA A 49 3.73 20.32 -9.01
C ALA A 49 3.24 21.73 -9.37
N LEU A 50 2.45 22.35 -8.49
CA LEU A 50 1.89 23.69 -8.71
C LEU A 50 2.96 24.80 -8.76
N ILE A 51 4.12 24.61 -8.13
CA ILE A 51 5.28 25.50 -8.28
C ILE A 51 6.02 25.20 -9.58
N ALA A 52 6.27 23.93 -9.90
CA ALA A 52 6.99 23.53 -11.11
C ALA A 52 6.30 24.02 -12.39
N PHE A 53 4.96 24.06 -12.42
CA PHE A 53 4.20 24.47 -13.59
C PHE A 53 4.17 25.99 -13.83
N ASP A 54 4.24 26.82 -12.79
CA ASP A 54 3.98 28.26 -12.91
C ASP A 54 5.25 29.09 -13.15
N PRO A 55 5.39 29.76 -14.32
CA PRO A 55 6.53 30.65 -14.58
C PRO A 55 6.62 31.82 -13.61
N GLU A 56 5.48 32.20 -13.02
CA GLU A 56 5.33 33.30 -12.08
C GLU A 56 5.16 32.76 -10.64
N ALA A 57 5.78 31.62 -10.33
CA ALA A 57 5.77 31.05 -9.00
C ALA A 57 6.32 32.06 -7.96
N PRO A 58 5.71 32.19 -6.76
CA PRO A 58 6.14 33.16 -5.75
C PRO A 58 7.54 32.82 -5.23
N THR A 59 8.43 33.82 -5.17
CA THR A 59 9.82 33.61 -4.72
C THR A 59 9.93 33.22 -3.25
N GLU A 60 8.96 33.65 -2.45
CA GLU A 60 8.90 33.39 -1.00
C GLU A 60 8.08 32.14 -0.64
N ASP A 61 7.69 31.32 -1.63
CA ASP A 61 6.95 30.09 -1.34
C ASP A 61 7.85 29.08 -0.57
N PRO A 62 7.32 28.40 0.47
CA PRO A 62 8.08 27.40 1.23
C PRO A 62 8.72 26.30 0.39
N ILE A 63 8.10 25.90 -0.73
CA ILE A 63 8.66 24.90 -1.64
C ILE A 63 9.85 25.46 -2.42
N VAL A 64 9.82 26.74 -2.80
CA VAL A 64 10.94 27.41 -3.45
C VAL A 64 12.11 27.50 -2.47
N ALA A 65 11.87 27.86 -1.22
CA ALA A 65 12.88 27.89 -0.17
C ALA A 65 13.52 26.49 0.07
N GLU A 66 12.71 25.44 0.15
CA GLU A 66 13.19 24.04 0.29
C GLU A 66 14.06 23.62 -0.90
N ALA A 67 13.66 23.97 -2.13
CA ALA A 67 14.43 23.65 -3.32
C ALA A 67 15.75 24.43 -3.41
N LEU A 68 15.76 25.69 -2.96
CA LEU A 68 16.98 26.50 -2.88
C LEU A 68 17.96 25.95 -1.84
N GLU A 69 17.48 25.48 -0.69
CA GLU A 69 18.32 24.85 0.35
C GLU A 69 18.95 23.55 -0.18
N ALA A 70 18.17 22.72 -0.88
CA ALA A 70 18.68 21.52 -1.54
C ALA A 70 19.70 21.86 -2.65
N LEU A 71 19.45 22.92 -3.43
CA LEU A 71 20.37 23.39 -4.46
C LEU A 71 21.68 23.90 -3.84
N GLN A 72 21.60 24.70 -2.78
CA GLN A 72 22.77 25.25 -2.09
C GLN A 72 23.65 24.15 -1.51
N SER A 73 23.04 23.06 -1.03
CA SER A 73 23.76 21.89 -0.49
C SER A 73 24.61 21.17 -1.55
N ARG A 74 24.17 21.17 -2.82
CA ARG A 74 24.90 20.58 -3.95
C ARG A 74 25.77 21.57 -4.71
N TRP A 75 25.41 22.86 -4.64
CA TRP A 75 26.08 23.93 -5.37
C TRP A 75 26.12 25.23 -4.58
N ALA A 76 27.03 25.31 -3.60
CA ALA A 76 27.15 26.47 -2.71
C ALA A 76 27.34 27.83 -3.43
N THR A 77 27.91 27.82 -4.64
CA THR A 77 28.20 29.03 -5.44
C THR A 77 27.16 29.33 -6.52
N TYR A 78 25.97 28.72 -6.48
CA TYR A 78 24.92 28.94 -7.50
C TYR A 78 24.51 30.43 -7.61
N VAL A 79 24.55 31.16 -6.50
CA VAL A 79 24.27 32.61 -6.41
C VAL A 79 25.22 33.47 -7.25
N ASN A 80 26.41 32.95 -7.58
CA ASN A 80 27.35 33.64 -8.47
C ASN A 80 27.00 33.45 -9.95
N THR A 81 26.12 32.48 -10.26
CA THR A 81 25.70 32.14 -11.63
C THR A 81 24.36 32.78 -11.97
N PHE A 82 23.44 32.86 -11.01
CA PHE A 82 22.11 33.40 -11.23
C PHE A 82 21.91 34.71 -10.46
N SER A 83 21.39 35.74 -11.14
CA SER A 83 20.99 36.98 -10.48
C SER A 83 19.61 36.84 -9.83
N GLY A 84 19.53 36.99 -8.52
CA GLY A 84 18.28 36.83 -7.76
C GLY A 84 17.85 35.36 -7.64
N THR A 85 16.59 35.14 -7.28
CA THR A 85 16.03 33.79 -7.09
C THR A 85 15.82 33.10 -8.46
N PRO A 86 16.51 31.99 -8.76
CA PRO A 86 16.48 31.36 -10.07
C PRO A 86 15.23 30.47 -10.26
N ILE A 87 14.04 31.09 -10.33
CA ILE A 87 12.75 30.37 -10.39
C ILE A 87 12.69 29.34 -11.52
N THR A 88 13.14 29.68 -12.73
CA THR A 88 13.15 28.73 -13.85
C THR A 88 14.02 27.50 -13.59
N VAL A 89 15.14 27.64 -12.90
CA VAL A 89 16.01 26.52 -12.51
C VAL A 89 15.31 25.67 -11.45
N ILE A 90 14.72 26.30 -10.44
CA ILE A 90 13.98 25.61 -9.39
C ILE A 90 12.80 24.82 -9.97
N ARG A 91 12.06 25.39 -10.91
CA ARG A 91 10.94 24.71 -11.59
C ARG A 91 11.40 23.49 -12.38
N ALA A 92 12.50 23.61 -13.13
CA ALA A 92 13.07 22.50 -13.88
C ALA A 92 13.52 21.35 -12.96
N VAL A 93 14.18 21.70 -11.84
CA VAL A 93 14.64 20.74 -10.83
C VAL A 93 13.46 20.07 -10.12
N LEU A 94 12.42 20.82 -9.75
CA LEU A 94 11.21 20.28 -9.12
C LEU A 94 10.46 19.33 -10.06
N LEU A 95 10.37 19.67 -11.35
CA LEU A 95 9.72 18.82 -12.34
C LEU A 95 10.49 17.51 -12.57
N GLU A 96 11.82 17.58 -12.66
CA GLU A 96 12.68 16.39 -12.72
C GLU A 96 12.51 15.53 -11.45
N ALA A 97 12.51 16.15 -10.27
CA ALA A 97 12.28 15.45 -9.01
C ALA A 97 10.90 14.76 -8.94
N LEU A 98 9.84 15.43 -9.42
CA LEU A 98 8.49 14.87 -9.52
C LEU A 98 8.45 13.68 -10.46
N ALA A 99 9.09 13.77 -11.63
CA ALA A 99 9.14 12.68 -12.59
C ALA A 99 9.89 11.46 -12.04
N GLN A 100 11.03 11.68 -11.38
CA GLN A 100 11.80 10.62 -10.71
C GLN A 100 11.00 9.97 -9.59
N ALA A 101 10.40 10.76 -8.70
CA ALA A 101 9.60 10.24 -7.59
C ALA A 101 8.34 9.50 -8.09
N ALA A 102 7.66 10.04 -9.11
CA ALA A 102 6.51 9.40 -9.72
C ALA A 102 6.89 8.11 -10.45
N ALA A 103 8.12 7.94 -10.93
CA ALA A 103 8.60 6.70 -11.53
C ALA A 103 8.66 5.51 -10.54
N GLU A 104 8.90 5.80 -9.26
CA GLU A 104 9.00 4.78 -8.21
C GLU A 104 7.72 4.66 -7.36
N GLU A 105 6.96 5.75 -7.21
CA GLU A 105 5.82 5.85 -6.30
C GLU A 105 4.59 6.40 -7.03
N ASP A 106 3.67 5.52 -7.44
CA ASP A 106 2.49 5.94 -8.21
C ASP A 106 1.59 6.94 -7.45
N SER A 107 1.60 6.95 -6.11
CA SER A 107 0.86 7.96 -5.32
C SER A 107 1.35 9.39 -5.58
N VAL A 108 2.66 9.57 -5.80
CA VAL A 108 3.22 10.86 -6.21
C VAL A 108 2.76 11.18 -7.63
N GLY A 109 2.76 10.17 -8.51
CA GLY A 109 2.23 10.30 -9.87
C GLY A 109 0.77 10.77 -9.90
N VAL A 110 -0.11 10.18 -9.09
CA VAL A 110 -1.54 10.58 -9.01
C VAL A 110 -1.65 12.06 -8.64
N SER A 111 -0.84 12.51 -7.66
CA SER A 111 -0.85 13.90 -7.22
C SER A 111 -0.33 14.84 -8.32
N PHE A 112 0.75 14.45 -9.00
CA PHE A 112 1.33 15.20 -10.11
C PHE A 112 0.35 15.38 -11.26
N VAL A 113 -0.29 14.30 -11.73
CA VAL A 113 -1.26 14.34 -12.84
C VAL A 113 -2.53 15.10 -12.43
N ALA A 114 -3.04 14.89 -11.22
CA ALA A 114 -4.20 15.63 -10.70
C ALA A 114 -3.93 17.14 -10.70
N SER A 115 -2.79 17.58 -10.15
CA SER A 115 -2.39 18.99 -10.16
C SER A 115 -2.21 19.52 -11.58
N ALA A 116 -1.62 18.74 -12.48
CA ALA A 116 -1.44 19.14 -13.88
C ALA A 116 -2.79 19.35 -14.60
N ARG A 117 -3.70 18.39 -14.49
CA ARG A 117 -5.03 18.43 -15.14
C ARG A 117 -5.91 19.56 -14.61
N ASN A 118 -5.69 19.98 -13.38
CA ASN A 118 -6.42 21.08 -12.77
C ASN A 118 -5.78 22.44 -13.10
N ALA A 119 -4.47 22.60 -12.92
CA ALA A 119 -3.83 23.90 -13.01
C ALA A 119 -3.46 24.34 -14.44
N LEU A 120 -2.90 23.42 -15.25
CA LEU A 120 -2.35 23.78 -16.57
C LEU A 120 -3.35 24.37 -17.58
N PRO A 121 -4.64 23.99 -17.60
CA PRO A 121 -5.60 24.65 -18.48
C PRO A 121 -5.75 26.16 -18.23
N PHE A 122 -5.36 26.65 -17.05
CA PHE A 122 -5.49 28.05 -16.63
C PHE A 122 -4.15 28.77 -16.53
N MET A 123 -3.07 28.12 -16.98
CA MET A 123 -1.72 28.68 -16.96
C MET A 123 -1.26 29.01 -18.39
N GLU A 124 -0.65 30.19 -18.54
CA GLU A 124 0.06 30.55 -19.76
C GLU A 124 1.28 29.64 -19.92
N ALA A 125 1.26 28.80 -20.96
CA ALA A 125 2.33 27.86 -21.20
C ALA A 125 3.27 28.43 -22.28
N GLY A 126 4.48 28.78 -21.86
CA GLY A 126 5.55 29.23 -22.75
C GLY A 126 6.21 28.08 -23.52
N HIS A 127 7.50 28.22 -23.82
CA HIS A 127 8.28 27.25 -24.63
C HIS A 127 8.47 25.88 -23.93
N GLU A 128 8.08 25.78 -22.66
CA GLU A 128 8.13 24.61 -21.80
C GLU A 128 6.88 23.71 -21.87
N ARG A 129 5.80 24.15 -22.55
CA ARG A 129 4.54 23.38 -22.64
C ARG A 129 4.74 21.94 -23.12
N GLY A 130 5.54 21.77 -24.17
CA GLY A 130 5.85 20.46 -24.72
C GLY A 130 6.64 19.59 -23.75
N ILE A 131 7.48 20.20 -22.90
CA ILE A 131 8.25 19.48 -21.88
C ILE A 131 7.31 18.84 -20.87
N TRP A 132 6.39 19.62 -20.33
CA TRP A 132 5.44 19.12 -19.33
C TRP A 132 4.45 18.13 -19.92
N SER A 133 3.91 18.42 -21.11
CA SER A 133 2.92 17.56 -21.77
C SER A 133 3.42 16.13 -21.91
N ASP A 134 4.66 15.94 -22.36
CA ASP A 134 5.24 14.61 -22.51
C ASP A 134 5.43 13.91 -21.16
N VAL A 135 5.94 14.64 -20.16
CA VAL A 135 6.18 14.07 -18.81
C VAL A 135 4.86 13.68 -18.14
N ILE A 136 3.83 14.52 -18.25
CA ILE A 136 2.51 14.25 -17.69
C ILE A 136 1.89 13.05 -18.38
N THR A 137 1.95 12.99 -19.72
CA THR A 137 1.39 11.88 -20.50
C THR A 137 2.06 10.55 -20.13
N ASP A 138 3.38 10.53 -20.00
CA ASP A 138 4.13 9.33 -19.59
C ASP A 138 3.75 8.83 -18.19
N VAL A 139 3.59 9.76 -17.23
CA VAL A 139 3.20 9.43 -15.85
C VAL A 139 1.74 8.99 -15.80
N GLU A 140 0.84 9.69 -16.50
CA GLU A 140 -0.58 9.39 -16.57
C GLU A 140 -0.84 8.01 -17.18
N HIS A 141 -0.19 7.67 -18.31
CA HIS A 141 -0.33 6.35 -18.92
C HIS A 141 0.00 5.20 -17.96
N ARG A 142 1.02 5.37 -17.12
CA ARG A 142 1.40 4.34 -16.13
C ARG A 142 0.38 4.22 -15.01
N ILE A 143 -0.09 5.35 -14.49
CA ILE A 143 -1.11 5.37 -13.43
C ILE A 143 -2.42 4.78 -13.95
N ASP A 144 -2.83 5.15 -15.16
CA ASP A 144 -4.02 4.62 -15.80
C ASP A 144 -3.88 3.12 -16.06
N ALA A 145 -2.75 2.63 -16.57
CA ALA A 145 -2.53 1.19 -16.75
C ALA A 145 -2.64 0.40 -15.43
N ARG A 146 -2.10 0.94 -14.34
CA ARG A 146 -2.28 0.37 -12.99
C ARG A 146 -3.75 0.40 -12.56
N ALA A 147 -4.43 1.52 -12.74
CA ALA A 147 -5.83 1.67 -12.36
C ALA A 147 -6.73 0.73 -13.18
N GLU A 148 -6.52 0.61 -14.48
CA GLU A 148 -7.23 -0.32 -15.35
C GLU A 148 -7.03 -1.77 -14.91
N ALA A 149 -5.81 -2.16 -14.52
CA ALA A 149 -5.56 -3.49 -13.98
C ALA A 149 -6.32 -3.75 -12.66
N GLU A 150 -6.38 -2.76 -11.76
CA GLU A 150 -7.16 -2.86 -10.51
C GLU A 150 -8.68 -2.92 -10.77
N TRP A 151 -9.13 -2.34 -11.87
CA TRP A 151 -10.53 -2.29 -12.27
C TRP A 151 -10.91 -3.40 -13.26
N ALA A 152 -9.99 -4.22 -13.72
CA ALA A 152 -10.28 -5.26 -14.70
C ALA A 152 -11.34 -6.25 -14.18
N THR A 153 -12.20 -6.71 -15.08
CA THR A 153 -13.12 -7.82 -14.82
C THR A 153 -12.74 -8.94 -15.78
N PRO A 154 -12.11 -10.02 -15.29
CA PRO A 154 -11.67 -11.10 -16.17
C PRO A 154 -12.88 -11.81 -16.77
N GLU A 155 -12.76 -12.22 -18.04
CA GLU A 155 -13.82 -12.98 -18.73
C GLU A 155 -14.07 -14.35 -18.09
N SER A 156 -13.03 -14.94 -17.50
CA SER A 156 -13.10 -16.21 -16.77
C SER A 156 -12.23 -16.16 -15.51
N ILE A 157 -12.72 -16.75 -14.43
CA ILE A 157 -11.97 -16.89 -13.17
C ILE A 157 -11.23 -18.22 -13.19
N THR A 158 -9.91 -18.18 -13.33
CA THR A 158 -9.05 -19.37 -13.25
C THR A 158 -8.50 -19.50 -11.84
N ILE A 159 -8.97 -20.51 -11.11
CA ILE A 159 -8.45 -20.86 -9.79
C ILE A 159 -7.33 -21.90 -10.02
N PRO A 160 -6.10 -21.67 -9.52
CA PRO A 160 -5.04 -22.68 -9.62
C PRO A 160 -5.50 -23.98 -8.96
N ALA A 161 -5.08 -25.14 -9.46
CA ALA A 161 -5.45 -26.41 -8.85
C ALA A 161 -4.88 -26.54 -7.43
N LEU A 162 -5.58 -27.23 -6.54
CA LEU A 162 -5.09 -27.55 -5.20
C LEU A 162 -3.91 -28.51 -5.31
N THR A 163 -2.70 -28.02 -5.03
CA THR A 163 -1.50 -28.85 -4.92
C THR A 163 -1.34 -29.29 -3.48
N LEU A 164 -1.56 -30.58 -3.22
CA LEU A 164 -1.31 -31.17 -1.92
C LEU A 164 0.17 -31.54 -1.79
N PRO A 165 0.82 -31.26 -0.64
CA PRO A 165 2.19 -31.70 -0.40
C PRO A 165 2.24 -33.23 -0.42
N THR A 166 3.31 -33.79 -0.98
CA THR A 166 3.56 -35.23 -0.88
C THR A 166 3.86 -35.55 0.59
N LEU A 167 3.02 -36.40 1.19
CA LEU A 167 3.21 -36.80 2.59
C LEU A 167 4.39 -37.77 2.67
N GLU A 168 5.33 -37.49 3.57
CA GLU A 168 6.42 -38.43 3.85
C GLU A 168 5.85 -39.73 4.46
N PRO A 169 6.39 -40.91 4.11
CA PRO A 169 5.95 -42.16 4.69
C PRO A 169 6.11 -42.16 6.21
N ILE A 170 5.04 -42.52 6.93
CA ILE A 170 5.08 -42.70 8.38
C ILE A 170 6.00 -43.87 8.70
N THR A 171 7.11 -43.61 9.38
CA THR A 171 8.05 -44.65 9.79
C THR A 171 7.60 -45.26 11.11
N ILE A 172 7.15 -46.52 11.07
CA ILE A 172 6.82 -47.28 12.28
C ILE A 172 8.10 -47.92 12.81
N THR A 173 8.63 -47.39 13.91
CA THR A 173 9.78 -47.98 14.60
C THR A 173 9.31 -48.95 15.67
N SER A 174 9.60 -50.23 15.47
CA SER A 174 9.53 -51.25 16.53
C SER A 174 10.92 -51.37 17.15
N THR A 175 11.04 -51.18 18.46
CA THR A 175 12.26 -51.55 19.18
C THR A 175 12.32 -53.06 19.33
N PRO A 176 13.31 -53.77 18.74
CA PRO A 176 13.46 -55.20 18.97
C PRO A 176 13.86 -55.41 20.43
N THR A 177 13.02 -56.10 21.20
CA THR A 177 13.36 -56.45 22.59
C THR A 177 14.33 -57.63 22.61
N THR A 178 15.57 -57.42 23.01
CA THR A 178 16.56 -58.50 23.20
C THR A 178 16.59 -58.96 24.65
N ILE A 179 16.37 -60.26 24.89
CA ILE A 179 16.54 -60.86 26.21
C ILE A 179 18.03 -61.01 26.51
N ASN A 180 18.51 -60.43 27.60
CA ASN A 180 19.89 -60.63 28.07
C ASN A 180 20.05 -62.06 28.60
N LYS A 181 20.51 -62.97 27.74
CA LYS A 181 20.69 -64.40 28.04
C LYS A 181 21.63 -64.64 29.22
N ALA A 182 22.67 -63.82 29.40
CA ALA A 182 23.63 -63.98 30.50
C ALA A 182 22.98 -63.63 31.85
N ASN A 183 22.19 -62.57 31.91
CA ASN A 183 21.42 -62.22 33.10
C ASN A 183 20.37 -63.31 33.42
N LEU A 184 19.63 -63.76 32.40
CA LEU A 184 18.63 -64.83 32.57
C LEU A 184 19.27 -66.12 33.12
N ALA A 185 20.39 -66.55 32.54
CA ALA A 185 21.12 -67.73 32.99
C ALA A 185 21.58 -67.59 34.45
N SER A 186 22.16 -66.45 34.82
CA SER A 186 22.58 -66.19 36.22
C SER A 186 21.40 -66.23 37.20
N ARG A 187 20.22 -65.78 36.80
CA ARG A 187 19.02 -65.83 37.65
C ARG A 187 18.41 -67.23 37.72
N ILE A 188 18.51 -68.03 36.65
CA ILE A 188 18.15 -69.45 36.68
C ILE A 188 19.07 -70.21 37.64
N ASP A 189 20.39 -69.96 37.60
CA ASP A 189 21.33 -70.57 38.55
C ASP A 189 20.95 -70.25 40.00
N ALA A 190 20.52 -69.00 40.27
CA ALA A 190 20.01 -68.62 41.58
C ALA A 190 18.68 -69.31 41.95
N ALA A 191 17.80 -69.61 41.00
CA ALA A 191 16.60 -70.41 41.30
C ALA A 191 16.96 -71.87 41.63
N VAL A 192 17.98 -72.43 40.98
CA VAL A 192 18.36 -73.85 41.08
C VAL A 192 19.05 -74.20 42.40
N GLY A 193 19.90 -73.33 42.96
CA GLY A 193 20.60 -73.69 44.20
C GLY A 193 21.49 -72.56 44.74
N PRO A 194 22.15 -72.80 45.88
CA PRO A 194 22.87 -71.76 46.61
C PRO A 194 24.16 -71.34 45.92
N ASN A 195 24.73 -72.21 45.08
CA ASN A 195 25.92 -71.95 44.27
C ASN A 195 25.66 -72.34 42.80
N ASN A 196 26.33 -71.67 41.86
CA ASN A 196 26.27 -72.01 40.44
C ASN A 196 27.27 -73.12 40.07
N ALA A 197 27.30 -73.53 38.79
CA ALA A 197 28.22 -74.56 38.29
C ALA A 197 29.72 -74.21 38.45
N ALA A 198 30.05 -72.93 38.60
CA ALA A 198 31.41 -72.44 38.86
C ALA A 198 31.73 -72.36 40.38
N GLY A 199 30.82 -72.80 41.25
CA GLY A 199 30.99 -72.79 42.71
C GLY A 199 30.79 -71.41 43.37
N GLN A 200 30.27 -70.42 42.63
CA GLN A 200 30.02 -69.08 43.15
C GLN A 200 28.65 -69.00 43.81
N ALA A 201 28.56 -68.32 44.95
CA ALA A 201 27.29 -68.12 45.65
C ALA A 201 26.30 -67.31 44.80
N THR A 202 25.08 -67.83 44.65
CA THR A 202 24.00 -67.21 43.88
C THR A 202 23.05 -66.38 44.75
N ASN A 203 23.16 -66.52 46.08
CA ASN A 203 22.21 -65.97 47.07
C ASN A 203 20.74 -66.35 46.80
N GLY A 204 20.55 -67.49 46.14
CA GLY A 204 19.26 -67.93 45.63
C GLY A 204 18.58 -69.00 46.49
N ASN A 205 18.06 -70.05 45.86
CA ASN A 205 17.48 -71.19 46.53
C ASN A 205 18.51 -71.83 47.46
N GLN A 206 18.17 -71.97 48.75
CA GLN A 206 19.13 -72.45 49.76
C GLN A 206 19.29 -73.96 49.77
N TYR A 207 18.41 -74.67 49.08
CA TYR A 207 18.36 -76.13 49.04
C TYR A 207 18.93 -76.64 47.71
N TRP A 208 19.38 -77.89 47.72
CA TRP A 208 19.79 -78.60 46.51
C TRP A 208 18.69 -79.57 46.06
N PRO A 209 18.64 -79.99 44.78
CA PRO A 209 17.62 -80.92 44.28
C PRO A 209 17.55 -82.26 45.05
N ASN A 210 18.62 -82.67 45.72
CA ASN A 210 18.64 -83.84 46.60
C ASN A 210 17.80 -83.65 47.89
N GLN A 211 17.39 -82.42 48.22
CA GLN A 211 16.45 -82.06 49.28
C GLN A 211 15.07 -81.76 48.69
N GLY A 212 14.52 -82.73 47.95
CA GLY A 212 13.46 -82.54 46.96
C GLY A 212 12.25 -81.69 47.40
N GLN A 213 11.70 -81.91 48.60
CA GLN A 213 10.52 -81.17 49.06
C GLN A 213 10.80 -79.68 49.31
N HIS A 214 11.88 -79.38 50.04
CA HIS A 214 12.26 -78.00 50.36
C HIS A 214 12.81 -77.26 49.13
N TRP A 215 13.54 -77.97 48.27
CA TRP A 215 14.03 -77.45 47.00
C TRP A 215 12.92 -77.04 46.06
N ALA A 216 11.94 -77.93 45.82
CA ALA A 216 10.84 -77.67 44.90
C ALA A 216 9.97 -76.48 45.36
N GLN A 217 9.76 -76.34 46.68
CA GLN A 217 9.01 -75.23 47.27
C GLN A 217 9.64 -73.85 47.01
N GLN A 218 10.97 -73.77 46.88
CA GLN A 218 11.65 -72.51 46.57
C GLN A 218 11.96 -72.34 45.08
N PHE A 219 12.27 -73.43 44.38
CA PHE A 219 12.62 -73.41 42.96
C PHE A 219 11.45 -72.94 42.09
N ALA A 220 10.28 -73.56 42.26
CA ALA A 220 9.14 -73.30 41.37
C ALA A 220 8.64 -71.85 41.44
N PRO A 221 8.45 -71.21 42.61
CA PRO A 221 8.08 -69.79 42.68
C PRO A 221 9.16 -68.88 42.07
N LYS A 222 10.44 -69.09 42.40
CA LYS A 222 11.54 -68.24 41.91
C LYS A 222 11.71 -68.30 40.39
N LEU A 223 11.57 -69.49 39.80
CA LEU A 223 11.63 -69.64 38.34
C LEU A 223 10.40 -69.01 37.67
N THR A 224 9.22 -69.14 38.28
CA THR A 224 7.97 -68.57 37.75
C THR A 224 8.03 -67.04 37.75
N ASP A 225 8.47 -66.43 38.85
CA ASP A 225 8.64 -64.97 38.96
C ASP A 225 9.64 -64.44 37.92
N LEU A 226 10.76 -65.15 37.74
CA LEU A 226 11.76 -64.84 36.73
C LEU A 226 11.19 -64.85 35.30
N LEU A 227 10.43 -65.89 34.95
CA LEU A 227 9.83 -66.02 33.63
C LEU A 227 8.73 -64.98 33.41
N ALA A 228 7.92 -64.70 34.43
CA ALA A 228 6.88 -63.67 34.38
C ALA A 228 7.48 -62.27 34.18
N GLU A 229 8.56 -61.94 34.87
CA GLU A 229 9.29 -60.69 34.68
C GLU A 229 9.90 -60.58 33.28
N ALA A 230 10.55 -61.64 32.79
CA ALA A 230 11.14 -61.66 31.46
C ALA A 230 10.08 -61.49 30.36
N LEU A 231 8.94 -62.19 30.49
CA LEU A 231 7.83 -62.07 29.54
C LEU A 231 7.18 -60.69 29.60
N THR A 232 7.01 -60.13 30.81
CA THR A 232 6.47 -58.77 31.00
C THR A 232 7.40 -57.70 30.41
N ALA A 233 8.72 -57.88 30.52
CA ALA A 233 9.69 -56.99 29.90
C ALA A 233 9.63 -57.02 28.37
N VAL A 234 9.46 -58.22 27.77
CA VAL A 234 9.24 -58.37 26.33
C VAL A 234 7.91 -57.75 25.89
N ALA A 235 6.84 -57.96 26.65
CA ALA A 235 5.53 -57.37 26.35
C ALA A 235 5.56 -55.84 26.44
N LYS A 236 6.29 -55.26 27.40
CA LYS A 236 6.47 -53.80 27.53
C LYS A 236 7.40 -53.22 26.46
N GLY A 237 8.43 -53.95 26.04
CA GLY A 237 9.40 -53.50 25.03
C GLY A 237 8.92 -53.57 23.58
N ASN A 238 7.87 -54.37 23.31
CA ASN A 238 7.22 -54.48 22.00
C ASN A 238 6.12 -53.42 21.77
N GLY A 239 6.07 -52.36 22.59
CA GLY A 239 5.16 -51.24 22.36
C GLY A 239 5.56 -50.47 21.11
N ILE A 240 4.63 -50.31 20.16
CA ILE A 240 4.82 -49.38 19.03
C ILE A 240 4.85 -47.96 19.61
N ALA A 241 5.89 -47.19 19.28
CA ALA A 241 5.94 -45.78 19.67
C ALA A 241 4.70 -45.02 19.15
N PRO A 242 4.17 -44.03 19.88
CA PRO A 242 3.04 -43.24 19.40
C PRO A 242 3.37 -42.62 18.05
N VAL A 243 2.50 -42.85 17.06
CA VAL A 243 2.64 -42.27 15.72
C VAL A 243 2.33 -40.77 15.81
N ASP A 244 3.32 -39.92 15.50
CA ASP A 244 3.12 -38.48 15.42
C ASP A 244 2.57 -38.08 14.04
N LEU A 245 1.31 -37.65 14.02
CA LEU A 245 0.62 -37.16 12.83
C LEU A 245 0.62 -35.62 12.74
N SER A 246 1.23 -34.92 13.70
CA SER A 246 1.15 -33.45 13.76
C SER A 246 1.79 -32.79 12.54
N ALA A 247 2.97 -33.23 12.12
CA ALA A 247 3.68 -32.71 10.95
C ALA A 247 2.88 -32.86 9.62
N PRO A 248 2.41 -34.06 9.23
CA PRO A 248 1.62 -34.21 8.01
C PRO A 248 0.28 -33.47 8.06
N LEU A 249 -0.40 -33.42 9.21
CA LEU A 249 -1.64 -32.66 9.38
C LEU A 249 -1.41 -31.14 9.31
N ASN A 250 -0.32 -30.63 9.88
CA ASN A 250 0.05 -29.22 9.79
C ASN A 250 0.37 -28.82 8.34
N SER A 251 1.13 -29.64 7.62
CA SER A 251 1.46 -29.41 6.21
C SER A 251 0.20 -29.37 5.33
N LEU A 252 -0.73 -30.30 5.54
CA LEU A 252 -2.03 -30.31 4.87
C LEU A 252 -2.85 -29.05 5.19
N THR A 253 -2.90 -28.65 6.46
CA THR A 253 -3.66 -27.47 6.90
C THR A 253 -3.10 -26.18 6.28
N GLN A 254 -1.77 -26.06 6.20
CA GLN A 254 -1.10 -24.92 5.55
C GLN A 254 -1.41 -24.86 4.06
N ALA A 255 -1.32 -25.99 3.34
CA ALA A 255 -1.63 -26.06 1.92
C ALA A 255 -3.11 -25.69 1.64
N MET A 256 -4.04 -26.18 2.47
CA MET A 256 -5.45 -25.82 2.36
C MET A 256 -5.69 -24.34 2.65
N SER A 257 -5.03 -23.79 3.67
CA SER A 257 -5.18 -22.38 4.05
C SER A 257 -4.68 -21.46 2.94
N ALA A 258 -3.51 -21.75 2.38
CA ALA A 258 -2.94 -21.02 1.26
C ALA A 258 -3.83 -21.11 0.00
N TYR A 259 -4.39 -22.30 -0.29
CA TYR A 259 -5.30 -22.47 -1.40
C TYR A 259 -6.60 -21.66 -1.24
N VAL A 260 -7.20 -21.68 -0.05
CA VAL A 260 -8.41 -20.90 0.26
C VAL A 260 -8.11 -19.41 0.15
N GLU A 261 -6.98 -18.94 0.67
CA GLU A 261 -6.56 -17.54 0.57
C GLU A 261 -6.39 -17.09 -0.89
N VAL A 262 -5.68 -17.87 -1.71
CA VAL A 262 -5.50 -17.59 -3.14
C VAL A 262 -6.84 -17.61 -3.86
N THR A 263 -7.68 -18.60 -3.60
CA THR A 263 -9.01 -18.73 -4.21
C THR A 263 -9.89 -17.53 -3.87
N LEU A 264 -9.97 -17.15 -2.60
CA LEU A 264 -10.76 -16.02 -2.15
C LEU A 264 -10.25 -14.71 -2.75
N LYS A 265 -8.93 -14.52 -2.80
CA LYS A 265 -8.31 -13.33 -3.39
C LYS A 265 -8.60 -13.24 -4.89
N THR A 266 -8.47 -14.35 -5.63
CA THR A 266 -8.75 -14.39 -7.07
C THR A 266 -10.22 -14.13 -7.37
N VAL A 267 -11.14 -14.79 -6.65
CA VAL A 267 -12.59 -14.58 -6.85
C VAL A 267 -13.00 -13.15 -6.46
N SER A 268 -12.59 -12.69 -5.27
CA SER A 268 -12.90 -11.34 -4.79
C SER A 268 -12.35 -10.26 -5.72
N GLY A 269 -11.09 -10.40 -6.16
CA GLY A 269 -10.47 -9.49 -7.12
C GLY A 269 -11.21 -9.47 -8.46
N ALA A 270 -11.58 -10.64 -8.99
CA ALA A 270 -12.33 -10.75 -10.24
C ALA A 270 -13.71 -10.10 -10.17
N THR A 271 -14.40 -10.19 -9.03
CA THR A 271 -15.74 -9.59 -8.85
C THR A 271 -15.71 -8.13 -8.42
N ALA A 272 -14.61 -7.64 -7.84
CA ALA A 272 -14.50 -6.28 -7.33
C ALA A 272 -14.70 -5.22 -8.44
N GLY A 273 -14.10 -5.42 -9.62
CA GLY A 273 -14.27 -4.52 -10.75
C GLY A 273 -15.72 -4.42 -11.24
N LEU A 274 -16.45 -5.54 -11.26
CA LEU A 274 -17.86 -5.58 -11.63
C LEU A 274 -18.72 -4.89 -10.57
N GLN A 275 -18.53 -5.23 -9.30
CA GLN A 275 -19.28 -4.64 -8.19
C GLN A 275 -19.11 -3.12 -8.15
N ARG A 276 -17.89 -2.60 -8.33
CA ARG A 276 -17.63 -1.16 -8.39
C ARG A 276 -18.41 -0.49 -9.52
N ARG A 277 -18.34 -1.02 -10.76
CA ARG A 277 -19.08 -0.45 -11.91
C ARG A 277 -20.59 -0.47 -11.69
N THR A 278 -21.13 -1.57 -11.17
CA THR A 278 -22.56 -1.67 -10.83
C THR A 278 -22.97 -0.66 -9.77
N ASN A 279 -22.17 -0.49 -8.71
CA ASN A 279 -22.42 0.52 -7.68
C ASN A 279 -22.41 1.94 -8.26
N LEU A 280 -21.45 2.25 -9.15
CA LEU A 280 -21.38 3.56 -9.80
C LEU A 280 -22.60 3.84 -10.68
N ILE A 281 -23.06 2.84 -11.44
CA ILE A 281 -24.29 2.97 -12.24
C ILE A 281 -25.48 3.23 -11.32
N TRP A 282 -25.64 2.44 -10.25
CA TRP A 282 -26.73 2.66 -9.29
C TRP A 282 -26.69 4.06 -8.67
N TRP A 283 -25.50 4.53 -8.29
CA TRP A 283 -25.29 5.86 -7.74
C TRP A 283 -25.68 6.96 -8.74
N LYS A 284 -25.25 6.85 -10.01
CA LYS A 284 -25.63 7.79 -11.08
C LYS A 284 -27.14 7.79 -11.33
N GLU A 285 -27.78 6.62 -11.39
CA GLU A 285 -29.22 6.53 -11.70
C GLU A 285 -30.09 7.02 -10.53
N SER A 286 -29.71 6.69 -9.30
CA SER A 286 -30.44 7.14 -8.10
C SER A 286 -30.32 8.66 -7.87
N LEU A 287 -29.21 9.29 -8.31
CA LEU A 287 -28.84 10.67 -7.99
C LEU A 287 -29.09 11.01 -6.51
N PHE A 288 -28.60 10.14 -5.64
CA PHE A 288 -28.71 10.27 -4.20
C PHE A 288 -27.34 10.36 -3.56
N SER A 289 -27.16 11.35 -2.67
CA SER A 289 -25.94 11.54 -1.88
C SER A 289 -25.97 10.67 -0.62
N PRO A 290 -25.06 9.68 -0.47
CA PRO A 290 -24.93 8.95 0.78
C PRO A 290 -24.42 9.84 1.93
N SER A 291 -23.52 10.79 1.65
CA SER A 291 -22.93 11.66 2.67
C SER A 291 -23.91 12.72 3.19
N ALA A 292 -24.70 13.35 2.32
CA ALA A 292 -25.71 14.33 2.69
C ALA A 292 -27.09 13.72 2.99
N ARG A 293 -27.31 12.44 2.65
CA ARG A 293 -28.60 11.72 2.77
C ARG A 293 -29.76 12.44 2.07
N ALA A 294 -29.48 13.03 0.91
CA ALA A 294 -30.44 13.81 0.14
C ALA A 294 -30.27 13.53 -1.36
N SER A 295 -31.32 13.80 -2.15
CA SER A 295 -31.19 13.74 -3.62
C SER A 295 -30.39 14.94 -4.13
N TYR A 296 -29.44 14.70 -5.04
CA TYR A 296 -28.70 15.77 -5.70
C TYR A 296 -29.62 16.72 -6.48
N ARG A 297 -30.76 16.23 -6.96
CA ARG A 297 -31.74 17.03 -7.71
C ARG A 297 -32.38 18.15 -6.88
N GLY A 298 -32.34 18.04 -5.56
CA GLY A 298 -32.89 19.03 -4.63
C GLY A 298 -31.87 20.06 -4.14
N LEU A 299 -30.61 19.98 -4.60
CA LEU A 299 -29.52 20.83 -4.15
C LEU A 299 -29.11 21.84 -5.22
N PRO A 300 -28.50 22.98 -4.84
CA PRO A 300 -27.86 23.89 -5.80
C PRO A 300 -26.83 23.14 -6.65
N ALA A 301 -26.68 23.52 -7.92
CA ALA A 301 -25.88 22.76 -8.89
C ALA A 301 -24.40 22.63 -8.48
N ALA A 302 -23.78 23.70 -7.96
CA ALA A 302 -22.38 23.66 -7.53
C ALA A 302 -22.21 22.84 -6.24
N THR A 303 -23.14 22.97 -5.29
CA THR A 303 -23.22 22.11 -4.10
C THR A 303 -23.37 20.63 -4.47
N ALA A 304 -24.28 20.30 -5.38
CA ALA A 304 -24.52 18.96 -5.87
C ALA A 304 -23.27 18.39 -6.57
N ALA A 305 -22.65 19.15 -7.46
CA ALA A 305 -21.42 18.76 -8.17
C ALA A 305 -20.27 18.45 -7.21
N ALA A 306 -20.05 19.29 -6.19
CA ALA A 306 -19.03 19.05 -5.16
C ALA A 306 -19.33 17.81 -4.30
N LEU A 307 -20.59 17.59 -3.91
CA LEU A 307 -20.99 16.38 -3.20
C LEU A 307 -20.83 15.14 -4.06
N MET A 308 -21.16 15.21 -5.35
CA MET A 308 -20.99 14.08 -6.27
C MET A 308 -19.53 13.68 -6.40
N ALA A 309 -18.61 14.65 -6.46
CA ALA A 309 -17.17 14.39 -6.44
C ALA A 309 -16.74 13.68 -5.13
N PHE A 310 -17.25 14.15 -3.99
CA PHE A 310 -16.94 13.57 -2.68
C PHE A 310 -17.51 12.16 -2.50
N ASP A 311 -18.77 11.96 -2.85
CA ASP A 311 -19.46 10.67 -2.75
C ASP A 311 -18.84 9.64 -3.71
N LEU A 312 -18.43 10.05 -4.91
CA LEU A 312 -17.69 9.19 -5.83
C LEU A 312 -16.35 8.80 -5.22
N HIS A 313 -15.59 9.77 -4.71
CA HIS A 313 -14.32 9.52 -4.02
C HIS A 313 -14.47 8.47 -2.91
N GLN A 314 -15.54 8.51 -2.12
CA GLN A 314 -15.77 7.52 -1.06
C GLN A 314 -16.06 6.10 -1.57
N GLN A 315 -16.55 5.96 -2.81
CA GLN A 315 -16.95 4.67 -3.39
C GLN A 315 -15.85 4.00 -4.22
N VAL A 316 -14.84 4.76 -4.65
CA VAL A 316 -13.77 4.28 -5.54
C VAL A 316 -12.43 4.11 -4.82
N PRO A 317 -11.57 3.18 -5.27
CA PRO A 317 -10.19 3.08 -4.78
C PRO A 317 -9.36 4.31 -5.16
N THR A 318 -8.21 4.45 -4.51
CA THR A 318 -7.24 5.54 -4.74
C THR A 318 -6.80 5.63 -6.20
N PHE A 319 -6.60 4.49 -6.87
CA PHE A 319 -6.28 4.44 -8.30
C PHE A 319 -7.58 4.23 -9.08
N SER A 320 -8.00 5.27 -9.80
CA SER A 320 -9.20 5.26 -10.62
C SER A 320 -8.82 5.61 -12.05
N PRO A 321 -9.25 4.82 -13.05
CA PRO A 321 -8.91 5.09 -14.45
C PRO A 321 -9.58 6.38 -14.93
N ALA A 322 -9.03 7.00 -15.97
CA ALA A 322 -9.60 8.21 -16.59
C ALA A 322 -11.11 8.12 -16.90
N SER A 323 -11.62 6.92 -17.21
CA SER A 323 -13.05 6.68 -17.44
C SER A 323 -13.94 7.00 -16.23
N VAL A 324 -13.42 6.94 -15.00
CA VAL A 324 -14.17 7.30 -13.77
C VAL A 324 -14.37 8.82 -13.68
N ALA A 325 -13.36 9.61 -14.04
CA ALA A 325 -13.51 11.07 -14.09
C ALA A 325 -14.47 11.49 -15.22
N ALA A 326 -14.40 10.81 -16.38
CA ALA A 326 -15.39 11.00 -17.45
C ALA A 326 -16.80 10.59 -17.00
N PHE A 327 -16.94 9.50 -16.26
CA PHE A 327 -18.22 9.08 -15.69
C PHE A 327 -18.79 10.13 -14.72
N LEU A 328 -17.95 10.73 -13.85
CA LEU A 328 -18.37 11.82 -12.97
C LEU A 328 -18.87 13.03 -13.78
N HIS A 329 -18.12 13.41 -14.82
CA HIS A 329 -18.50 14.50 -15.70
C HIS A 329 -19.90 14.28 -16.28
N GLU A 330 -20.15 13.10 -16.84
CA GLU A 330 -21.46 12.72 -17.37
C GLU A 330 -22.54 12.63 -16.30
N ALA A 331 -22.21 12.17 -15.08
CA ALA A 331 -23.18 12.09 -13.99
C ALA A 331 -23.66 13.48 -13.56
N VAL A 332 -22.76 14.47 -13.52
CA VAL A 332 -23.09 15.86 -13.18
C VAL A 332 -23.96 16.50 -14.25
N LEU A 333 -23.74 16.18 -15.53
CA LEU A 333 -24.56 16.67 -16.64
C LEU A 333 -26.04 16.25 -16.57
N VAL A 334 -26.38 15.21 -15.80
CA VAL A 334 -27.77 14.75 -15.62
C VAL A 334 -28.53 15.58 -14.57
N LEU A 335 -27.86 16.49 -13.85
CA LEU A 335 -28.52 17.35 -12.88
C LEU A 335 -29.56 18.28 -13.55
N PRO A 336 -30.72 18.51 -12.91
CA PRO A 336 -31.76 19.35 -13.47
C PRO A 336 -31.32 20.81 -13.54
N ALA A 337 -31.79 21.53 -14.56
CA ALA A 337 -31.57 22.97 -14.75
C ALA A 337 -30.09 23.42 -14.84
N LEU A 338 -29.18 22.50 -15.15
CA LEU A 338 -27.77 22.80 -15.40
C LEU A 338 -27.58 23.25 -16.85
N ASP A 339 -26.96 24.41 -17.05
CA ASP A 339 -26.41 24.80 -18.35
C ASP A 339 -24.98 24.24 -18.48
N PRO A 340 -24.73 23.28 -19.38
CA PRO A 340 -23.42 22.62 -19.48
C PRO A 340 -22.30 23.55 -19.94
N LYS A 341 -22.62 24.73 -20.49
CA LYS A 341 -21.64 25.71 -20.98
C LYS A 341 -21.46 26.88 -20.03
N GLN A 342 -22.27 26.98 -18.98
CA GLN A 342 -22.16 28.07 -18.03
C GLN A 342 -20.91 27.90 -17.17
N GLY A 343 -19.98 28.85 -17.31
CA GLY A 343 -18.81 28.98 -16.46
C GLY A 343 -19.14 29.72 -15.17
N HIS A 344 -18.53 29.28 -14.07
CA HIS A 344 -18.56 29.93 -12.78
C HIS A 344 -17.13 30.17 -12.31
N SER A 345 -16.88 31.29 -11.64
CA SER A 345 -15.54 31.55 -11.14
C SER A 345 -15.18 30.55 -10.03
N ILE A 346 -13.92 30.13 -9.98
CA ILE A 346 -13.42 29.26 -8.90
C ILE A 346 -13.71 29.87 -7.53
N ARG A 347 -13.61 31.20 -7.39
CA ARG A 347 -13.96 31.92 -6.17
C ARG A 347 -15.40 31.65 -5.74
N ASP A 348 -16.36 31.87 -6.64
CA ASP A 348 -17.79 31.69 -6.32
C ASP A 348 -18.09 30.24 -5.95
N LEU A 349 -17.47 29.27 -6.63
CA LEU A 349 -17.61 27.84 -6.34
C LEU A 349 -17.08 27.48 -4.94
N ILE A 350 -15.94 28.06 -4.55
CA ILE A 350 -15.37 27.85 -3.21
C ILE A 350 -16.23 28.54 -2.15
N ASP A 351 -16.69 29.77 -2.38
CA ASP A 351 -17.56 30.50 -1.46
C ASP A 351 -18.88 29.75 -1.21
N GLU A 352 -19.51 29.23 -2.27
CA GLU A 352 -20.68 28.36 -2.14
C GLU A 352 -20.35 27.07 -1.38
N ALA A 353 -19.22 26.43 -1.69
CA ALA A 353 -18.80 25.21 -1.03
C ALA A 353 -18.47 25.40 0.46
N ILE A 354 -18.03 26.59 0.86
CA ILE A 354 -17.83 26.98 2.26
C ILE A 354 -19.18 27.25 2.94
N ALA A 355 -20.08 27.96 2.26
CA ALA A 355 -21.38 28.37 2.81
C ALA A 355 -22.39 27.23 2.93
N SER A 356 -22.34 26.23 2.04
CA SER A 356 -23.30 25.12 2.02
C SER A 356 -23.15 24.23 3.27
N PRO A 357 -24.23 23.99 4.05
CA PRO A 357 -24.19 23.08 5.18
C PRO A 357 -24.03 21.61 4.76
N GLU A 358 -24.54 21.22 3.59
CA GLU A 358 -24.46 19.84 3.09
C GLU A 358 -23.01 19.40 2.83
N LEU A 359 -22.13 20.36 2.49
CA LEU A 359 -20.70 20.12 2.23
C LEU A 359 -19.82 20.06 3.49
N ALA A 360 -20.41 20.07 4.70
CA ALA A 360 -19.64 19.98 5.94
C ALA A 360 -18.73 18.74 6.00
N THR A 361 -19.23 17.59 5.53
CA THR A 361 -18.47 16.33 5.53
C THR A 361 -17.29 16.36 4.55
N LEU A 362 -17.45 17.03 3.39
CA LEU A 362 -16.36 17.28 2.45
C LEU A 362 -15.29 18.16 3.10
N ARG A 363 -15.66 19.25 3.76
CA ARG A 363 -14.70 20.15 4.44
C ARG A 363 -13.93 19.42 5.55
N ASP A 364 -14.61 18.58 6.33
CA ASP A 364 -13.95 17.75 7.35
C ASP A 364 -13.02 16.68 6.75
N ALA A 365 -13.37 16.14 5.58
CA ALA A 365 -12.49 15.23 4.85
C ALA A 365 -11.27 15.98 4.28
N ALA A 366 -11.48 17.16 3.69
CA ALA A 366 -10.44 18.03 3.16
C ALA A 366 -9.38 18.34 4.22
N LYS A 367 -9.81 18.78 5.42
CA LYS A 367 -8.94 19.04 6.56
C LYS A 367 -8.15 17.81 7.06
N ARG A 368 -8.68 16.60 6.86
CA ARG A 368 -8.02 15.35 7.26
C ARG A 368 -7.08 14.79 6.19
N LEU A 369 -7.28 15.16 4.94
CA LEU A 369 -6.56 14.62 3.78
C LEU A 369 -5.41 15.54 3.36
N VAL A 370 -5.64 16.85 3.36
CA VAL A 370 -4.66 17.87 2.99
C VAL A 370 -4.02 18.41 4.26
N ALA A 371 -2.71 18.60 4.26
CA ALA A 371 -2.03 19.28 5.35
C ALA A 371 -2.16 20.80 5.18
N GLU A 372 -2.26 21.54 6.28
CA GLU A 372 -2.19 23.00 6.24
C GLU A 372 -0.85 23.45 5.66
N SER A 373 -0.87 24.14 4.52
CA SER A 373 0.32 24.70 3.89
C SER A 373 0.37 26.21 4.10
N GLY A 374 1.54 26.72 4.50
CA GLY A 374 1.81 28.16 4.53
C GLY A 374 2.01 28.78 3.14
N GLY A 375 2.08 27.96 2.09
CA GLY A 375 2.25 28.39 0.69
C GLY A 375 1.30 27.65 -0.25
N ARG A 376 1.72 27.52 -1.51
CA ARG A 376 0.88 27.00 -2.59
C ARG A 376 0.39 25.58 -2.36
N GLY A 377 -0.87 25.32 -2.68
CA GLY A 377 -1.53 24.04 -2.48
C GLY A 377 -2.85 23.89 -3.24
N PRO A 378 -3.51 22.73 -3.11
CA PRO A 378 -4.79 22.44 -3.76
C PRO A 378 -5.93 23.31 -3.21
N VAL A 379 -6.98 23.51 -4.01
CA VAL A 379 -8.22 24.21 -3.59
C VAL A 379 -8.85 23.53 -2.36
N LEU A 380 -8.75 22.21 -2.28
CA LEU A 380 -9.21 21.41 -1.15
C LEU A 380 -8.61 21.89 0.19
N GLY A 381 -7.39 22.44 0.19
CA GLY A 381 -6.79 23.05 1.39
C GLY A 381 -7.59 24.26 1.90
N LEU A 382 -8.08 25.12 1.00
CA LEU A 382 -8.93 26.26 1.34
C LEU A 382 -10.26 25.83 1.94
N LEU A 383 -10.86 24.76 1.39
CA LEU A 383 -12.11 24.20 1.93
C LEU A 383 -11.96 23.61 3.34
N GLY A 384 -10.78 23.05 3.65
CA GLY A 384 -10.53 22.39 4.94
C GLY A 384 -10.09 23.33 6.07
N TYR A 385 -9.30 24.35 5.76
CA TYR A 385 -8.66 25.22 6.77
C TYR A 385 -9.15 26.66 6.76
N ASP A 386 -9.52 27.20 5.59
CA ASP A 386 -9.94 28.59 5.43
C ASP A 386 -11.49 28.74 5.47
N SER A 387 -12.24 27.67 5.77
CA SER A 387 -13.72 27.65 5.77
C SER A 387 -14.41 28.58 6.79
N ARG A 388 -13.64 29.31 7.60
CA ARG A 388 -14.13 30.28 8.61
C ARG A 388 -13.61 31.69 8.36
N GLN A 389 -12.77 31.89 7.35
CA GLN A 389 -12.18 33.18 6.99
C GLN A 389 -12.63 33.57 5.59
N SER A 390 -12.71 34.87 5.32
CA SER A 390 -12.94 35.36 3.96
C SER A 390 -11.81 34.90 3.05
N LEU A 391 -12.14 34.45 1.84
CA LEU A 391 -11.13 34.06 0.86
C LEU A 391 -10.13 35.21 0.61
N PRO A 392 -8.85 34.88 0.34
CA PRO A 392 -7.84 35.89 0.03
C PRO A 392 -8.25 36.78 -1.16
N GLN A 393 -7.64 37.97 -1.24
CA GLN A 393 -7.70 38.80 -2.44
C GLN A 393 -7.07 38.07 -3.63
N ASP A 394 -7.45 38.44 -4.87
CA ASP A 394 -7.10 37.71 -6.10
C ASP A 394 -5.61 37.39 -6.25
N THR A 395 -4.72 38.35 -5.95
CA THR A 395 -3.26 38.13 -6.01
C THR A 395 -2.83 37.03 -5.04
N LYS A 396 -3.26 37.11 -3.77
CA LYS A 396 -2.96 36.12 -2.74
C LYS A 396 -3.63 34.77 -3.01
N PHE A 397 -4.77 34.77 -3.70
CA PHE A 397 -5.44 33.55 -4.13
C PHE A 397 -4.59 32.82 -5.18
N ARG A 398 -4.12 33.52 -6.21
CA ARG A 398 -3.21 32.95 -7.23
C ARG A 398 -1.91 32.46 -6.61
N GLU A 399 -1.36 33.18 -5.64
CA GLU A 399 -0.18 32.72 -4.89
C GLU A 399 -0.46 31.39 -4.18
N LYS A 400 -1.59 31.27 -3.47
CA LYS A 400 -1.99 30.06 -2.73
C LYS A 400 -2.41 28.86 -3.59
N VAL A 401 -3.03 29.06 -4.76
CA VAL A 401 -3.62 27.94 -5.53
C VAL A 401 -2.89 27.72 -6.86
N GLY A 402 -2.22 28.73 -7.39
CA GLY A 402 -1.57 28.69 -8.70
C GLY A 402 -2.49 29.01 -9.87
N VAL A 403 -3.79 29.23 -9.65
CA VAL A 403 -4.75 29.64 -10.69
C VAL A 403 -5.46 30.94 -10.31
N PRO A 404 -5.87 31.77 -11.29
CA PRO A 404 -6.65 32.98 -11.01
C PRO A 404 -7.99 32.65 -10.34
N ALA A 405 -8.40 33.45 -9.35
CA ALA A 405 -9.69 33.28 -8.67
C ALA A 405 -10.89 33.43 -9.63
N THR A 406 -10.70 34.18 -10.71
CA THR A 406 -11.68 34.46 -11.77
C THR A 406 -11.72 33.39 -12.88
N ALA A 407 -10.83 32.40 -12.83
CA ALA A 407 -10.84 31.28 -13.75
C ALA A 407 -12.21 30.59 -13.73
N GLN A 408 -12.72 30.23 -14.91
CA GLN A 408 -14.08 29.73 -15.08
C GLN A 408 -14.08 28.21 -15.17
N LEU A 409 -14.97 27.57 -14.42
CA LEU A 409 -15.27 26.15 -14.50
C LEU A 409 -16.76 25.94 -14.71
N THR A 410 -17.11 25.00 -15.57
CA THR A 410 -18.45 24.39 -15.60
C THR A 410 -18.65 23.49 -14.39
N MET A 411 -19.91 23.16 -14.04
CA MET A 411 -20.17 22.24 -12.92
C MET A 411 -19.50 20.86 -13.07
N PRO A 412 -19.48 20.22 -14.26
CA PRO A 412 -18.75 18.97 -14.43
C PRO A 412 -17.24 19.14 -14.23
N GLU A 413 -16.65 20.24 -14.71
CA GLU A 413 -15.23 20.53 -14.49
C GLU A 413 -14.93 20.74 -13.00
N TRP A 414 -15.78 21.47 -12.28
CA TRP A 414 -15.68 21.64 -10.84
C TRP A 414 -15.72 20.32 -10.07
N ALA A 415 -16.67 19.44 -10.39
CA ALA A 415 -16.75 18.11 -9.80
C ALA A 415 -15.48 17.30 -10.07
N THR A 416 -15.01 17.27 -11.32
CA THR A 416 -13.78 16.54 -11.68
C THR A 416 -12.54 17.12 -11.04
N TRP A 417 -12.47 18.44 -10.85
CA TRP A 417 -11.39 19.12 -10.14
C TRP A 417 -11.28 18.62 -8.70
N LEU A 418 -12.39 18.69 -7.95
CA LEU A 418 -12.44 18.26 -6.57
C LEU A 418 -12.15 16.76 -6.44
N PHE A 419 -12.70 15.94 -7.33
CA PHE A 419 -12.46 14.50 -7.33
C PHE A 419 -10.96 14.20 -7.51
N ARG A 420 -10.27 14.85 -8.44
CA ARG A 420 -8.83 14.68 -8.66
C ARG A 420 -8.01 15.09 -7.43
N GLU A 421 -8.32 16.22 -6.80
CA GLU A 421 -7.63 16.65 -5.58
C GLU A 421 -7.87 15.71 -4.40
N LEU A 422 -9.10 15.18 -4.26
CA LEU A 422 -9.43 14.18 -3.25
C LEU A 422 -8.66 12.87 -3.46
N GLN A 423 -8.57 12.38 -4.70
CA GLN A 423 -7.79 11.18 -5.04
C GLN A 423 -6.29 11.40 -4.78
N ALA A 424 -5.74 12.55 -5.17
CA ALA A 424 -4.35 12.93 -4.90
C ALA A 424 -4.05 12.96 -3.40
N ALA A 425 -4.90 13.63 -2.62
CA ALA A 425 -4.72 13.76 -1.18
C ALA A 425 -4.82 12.40 -0.45
N ARG A 426 -5.74 11.52 -0.87
CA ARG A 426 -5.82 10.14 -0.37
C ARG A 426 -4.56 9.35 -0.71
N ALA A 427 -4.09 9.41 -1.95
CA ALA A 427 -2.90 8.70 -2.40
C ALA A 427 -1.65 9.08 -1.59
N ALA A 428 -1.48 10.38 -1.33
CA ALA A 428 -0.40 10.88 -0.51
C ALA A 428 -0.49 10.41 0.95
N LYS A 429 -1.70 10.43 1.54
CA LYS A 429 -1.93 10.02 2.93
C LYS A 429 -1.71 8.52 3.15
N GLU A 430 -2.25 7.67 2.27
CA GLU A 430 -2.09 6.21 2.37
C GLU A 430 -0.63 5.78 2.29
N LEU A 431 0.16 6.43 1.44
CA LEU A 431 1.60 6.17 1.37
C LEU A 431 2.31 6.54 2.68
N ALA A 432 1.99 7.69 3.26
CA ALA A 432 2.55 8.13 4.54
C ALA A 432 2.18 7.17 5.70
N GLU A 433 0.95 6.66 5.71
CA GLU A 433 0.50 5.70 6.73
C GLU A 433 1.15 4.33 6.58
N THR A 434 1.27 3.83 5.34
CA THR A 434 1.97 2.56 5.04
C THR A 434 3.42 2.60 5.50
N LYS A 435 4.13 3.72 5.22
CA LYS A 435 5.52 3.91 5.66
C LYS A 435 5.68 4.03 7.18
N LYS A 436 4.67 4.55 7.90
CA LYS A 436 4.66 4.54 9.38
C LYS A 436 4.44 3.14 9.95
N ARG A 437 3.58 2.33 9.34
CA ARG A 437 3.29 0.95 9.80
C ARG A 437 4.48 0.01 9.58
N GLY A 438 5.19 0.13 8.46
CA GLY A 438 6.41 -0.65 8.18
C GLY A 438 7.64 -0.29 9.01
N ARG A 439 7.56 0.74 9.88
CA ARG A 439 8.63 1.19 10.78
C ARG A 439 8.44 0.77 12.24
N LYS A 440 7.39 0.01 12.58
CA LYS A 440 7.28 -0.57 13.93
C LYS A 440 8.21 -1.78 14.03
N PRO A 441 9.19 -1.78 14.97
CA PRO A 441 10.08 -2.92 15.19
C PRO A 441 9.36 -4.15 15.71
#